data_AF-A0A067L584-F1
#
_entry.id   AF-A0A067L584-F1
#
_cell.length_a   1.000
_cell.length_b   1.000
_cell.length_c   1.000
_cell.angle_alpha   90.00
_cell.angle_beta   90.00
_cell.angle_gamma   90.00
#
_symmetry.space_group_name_H-M   'P 1'
#
loop_
_entity.id
_entity.type
_entity.pdbx_description
1 polymer ?
#
loop_
_entity_poly.entity_id
_entity_poly.type
_entity_poly.pdbx_seq_one_letter_code
_entity_poly.pdbx_strand_id
1 'polypeptide(L)'
;MSEQASSFGSRGKKRDYSTAILDRKTSAIRFIVDEAINDDNSSIQLHPHAFEKLNLFQGDTLLIKGKRRKDKICIAWADETCEVHKIRMNRVIRSNLKVRLGDMISVHGFEVGHGKTVHVLPLDDTLEGITAIFLKLI
;
A
#
# COMPACT_ATOMS: atom_id res chain seq x y z
N MET A 1 40.16 53.87 -7.17
CA MET A 1 40.13 52.86 -8.25
C MET A 1 41.20 51.82 -7.97
N SER A 2 40.78 50.64 -7.50
CA SER A 2 41.42 49.33 -7.75
C SER A 2 40.85 48.31 -6.76
N GLU A 3 39.65 47.81 -7.07
CA GLU A 3 39.10 46.58 -6.49
C GLU A 3 39.91 45.38 -7.01
N GLN A 4 40.32 44.47 -6.13
CA GLN A 4 40.72 43.11 -6.48
C GLN A 4 39.79 42.14 -5.75
N ALA A 5 38.80 41.63 -6.49
CA ALA A 5 37.95 40.54 -6.08
C ALA A 5 38.71 39.21 -6.23
N SER A 6 38.93 38.51 -5.12
CA SER A 6 39.45 37.13 -5.13
C SER A 6 38.28 36.14 -5.25
N SER A 7 38.39 35.28 -6.26
CA SER A 7 37.38 34.33 -6.69
C SER A 7 37.30 33.09 -5.78
N PHE A 8 36.35 33.08 -4.84
CA PHE A 8 35.93 31.86 -4.16
C PHE A 8 34.88 31.12 -4.99
N GLY A 9 35.35 30.36 -5.98
CA GLY A 9 34.55 29.36 -6.68
C GLY A 9 34.15 28.25 -5.70
N SER A 10 32.88 28.25 -5.29
CA SER A 10 32.32 27.16 -4.51
C SER A 10 32.39 25.87 -5.33
N ARG A 11 33.17 24.90 -4.84
CA ARG A 11 33.24 23.55 -5.41
C ARG A 11 31.85 22.92 -5.32
N GLY A 12 31.09 23.03 -6.40
CA GLY A 12 29.85 22.29 -6.57
C GLY A 12 30.14 20.79 -6.40
N LYS A 13 29.56 20.19 -5.35
CA LYS A 13 29.52 18.74 -5.21
C LYS A 13 28.95 18.17 -6.51
N LYS A 14 29.78 17.46 -7.26
CA LYS A 14 29.33 16.65 -8.41
C LYS A 14 28.24 15.72 -7.89
N ARG A 15 27.01 15.89 -8.38
CA ARG A 15 25.91 14.97 -8.10
C ARG A 15 26.09 13.82 -9.10
N ASP A 16 26.34 12.62 -8.60
CA ASP A 16 26.51 11.44 -9.44
C ASP A 16 25.14 11.04 -10.03
N TYR A 17 24.86 11.52 -11.25
CA TYR A 17 23.62 11.20 -11.97
C TYR A 17 23.50 9.71 -12.31
N SER A 18 24.61 8.98 -12.32
CA SER A 18 24.67 7.54 -12.57
C SER A 18 23.95 6.71 -11.52
N THR A 19 23.78 7.24 -10.29
CA THR A 19 23.03 6.59 -9.21
C THR A 19 21.66 7.21 -8.94
N ALA A 20 21.25 8.24 -9.68
CA ALA A 20 19.96 8.91 -9.48
C ALA A 20 18.75 7.99 -9.75
N ILE A 21 18.94 6.89 -10.50
CA ILE A 21 17.91 5.86 -10.70
C ILE A 21 17.77 4.96 -9.45
N LEU A 22 18.85 4.79 -8.67
CA LEU A 22 18.85 4.08 -7.39
C LEU A 22 18.39 4.97 -6.23
N ASP A 23 18.40 6.29 -6.41
CA ASP A 23 17.77 7.23 -5.48
C ASP A 23 16.27 6.92 -5.44
N ARG A 24 15.91 6.17 -4.40
CA ARG A 24 14.53 5.81 -4.08
C ARG A 24 13.78 7.12 -3.92
N LYS A 25 12.94 7.45 -4.90
CA LYS A 25 11.95 8.53 -4.84
C LYS A 25 11.39 8.59 -3.42
N THR A 26 11.57 9.75 -2.79
CA THR A 26 11.35 9.94 -1.35
C THR A 26 10.00 9.38 -0.93
N SER A 27 10.10 8.25 -0.23
CA SER A 27 9.17 7.53 0.63
C SER A 27 7.69 7.46 0.23
N ALA A 28 7.33 6.45 -0.58
CA ALA A 28 6.14 5.69 -0.24
C ALA A 28 6.36 5.11 1.16
N ILE A 29 5.48 5.40 2.13
CA ILE A 29 5.60 4.81 3.47
C ILE A 29 5.42 3.31 3.32
N ARG A 30 6.44 2.59 3.79
CA ARG A 30 6.49 1.14 3.68
C ARG A 30 6.13 0.52 5.03
N PHE A 31 5.27 -0.48 4.98
CA PHE A 31 4.82 -1.21 6.15
C PHE A 31 5.24 -2.66 6.06
N ILE A 32 5.48 -3.26 7.21
CA ILE A 32 5.78 -4.68 7.36
C ILE A 32 4.46 -5.42 7.55
N VAL A 33 4.22 -6.43 6.73
CA VAL A 33 3.00 -7.25 6.79
C VAL A 33 3.00 -8.09 8.06
N ASP A 34 1.92 -7.97 8.82
CA ASP A 34 1.63 -8.73 10.03
C ASP A 34 0.26 -9.43 9.93
N GLU A 35 0.02 -10.37 10.82
CA GLU A 35 -1.22 -11.14 10.89
C GLU A 35 -2.36 -10.31 11.49
N ALA A 36 -3.53 -10.35 10.84
CA ALA A 36 -4.74 -9.71 11.35
C ALA A 36 -5.51 -10.63 12.31
N ILE A 37 -6.18 -10.00 13.27
CA ILE A 37 -7.12 -10.65 14.18
C ILE A 37 -8.50 -10.78 13.51
N ASN A 38 -8.84 -9.82 12.65
CA ASN A 38 -10.12 -9.76 11.94
C ASN A 38 -10.03 -10.44 10.56
N ASP A 39 -11.07 -11.18 10.21
CA ASP A 39 -11.13 -12.00 8.99
C ASP A 39 -11.72 -11.28 7.76
N ASP A 40 -11.94 -9.97 7.84
CA ASP A 40 -12.51 -9.20 6.74
C ASP A 40 -11.55 -9.09 5.54
N ASN A 41 -12.08 -9.33 4.35
CA ASN A 41 -11.31 -9.34 3.10
C ASN A 41 -10.99 -7.94 2.54
N SER A 42 -11.56 -6.91 3.14
CA SER A 42 -11.51 -5.52 2.65
C SER A 42 -10.93 -4.54 3.66
N SER A 43 -10.63 -4.97 4.87
CA SER A 43 -10.15 -4.09 5.94
C SER A 43 -8.67 -4.35 6.25
N ILE A 44 -7.99 -3.30 6.68
CA ILE A 44 -6.63 -3.35 7.22
C ILE A 44 -6.56 -2.52 8.50
N GLN A 45 -5.70 -2.92 9.43
CA GLN A 45 -5.50 -2.19 10.68
C GLN A 45 -4.11 -1.57 10.67
N LEU A 46 -4.06 -0.30 11.08
CA LEU A 46 -2.87 0.53 11.16
C LEU A 46 -2.87 1.30 12.47
N HIS A 47 -1.69 1.61 12.98
CA HIS A 47 -1.57 2.46 14.17
C HIS A 47 -2.01 3.91 13.86
N PRO A 48 -2.69 4.62 14.79
CA PRO A 48 -3.13 6.01 14.59
C PRO A 48 -2.00 6.96 14.14
N HIS A 49 -0.80 6.80 14.70
CA HIS A 49 0.38 7.58 14.29
C HIS A 49 0.82 7.35 12.83
N ALA A 50 0.43 6.23 12.22
CA ALA A 50 0.64 6.01 10.78
C ALA A 50 -0.41 6.76 9.93
N PHE A 51 -1.65 6.89 10.42
CA PHE A 51 -2.70 7.69 9.77
C PHE A 51 -2.30 9.16 9.68
N GLU A 52 -1.77 9.74 10.76
CA GLU A 52 -1.29 11.13 10.78
C GLU A 52 -0.19 11.37 9.76
N LYS A 53 0.78 10.45 9.64
CA LYS A 53 1.87 10.55 8.65
C LYS A 53 1.38 10.48 7.21
N LEU A 54 0.32 9.72 6.97
CA LEU A 54 -0.28 9.54 5.65
C LEU A 54 -1.37 10.58 5.37
N ASN A 55 -1.74 11.42 6.34
CA ASN A 55 -2.91 12.30 6.31
C ASN A 55 -4.20 11.55 5.92
N LEU A 56 -4.40 10.40 6.54
CA LEU A 56 -5.59 9.56 6.33
C LEU A 56 -6.50 9.64 7.54
N PHE A 57 -7.80 9.42 7.31
CA PHE A 57 -8.79 9.24 8.35
C PHE A 57 -9.24 7.78 8.44
N GLN A 58 -9.83 7.42 9.59
CA GLN A 58 -10.42 6.10 9.77
C GLN A 58 -11.57 5.91 8.79
N GLY A 59 -11.56 4.78 8.07
CA GLY A 59 -12.54 4.50 7.02
C GLY A 59 -12.10 4.93 5.62
N ASP A 60 -10.94 5.58 5.47
CA ASP A 60 -10.42 5.94 4.15
C ASP A 60 -9.99 4.70 3.34
N THR A 61 -10.07 4.88 2.03
CA THR A 61 -9.72 3.84 1.06
C THR A 61 -8.26 3.99 0.63
N LEU A 62 -7.51 2.89 0.70
CA LEU A 62 -6.09 2.84 0.41
C LEU A 62 -5.78 1.88 -0.74
N LEU A 63 -4.87 2.32 -1.60
CA LEU A 63 -4.24 1.49 -2.61
C LEU A 63 -2.96 0.89 -2.05
N ILE A 64 -2.96 -0.43 -1.88
CA ILE A 64 -1.82 -1.21 -1.45
C ILE A 64 -1.12 -1.77 -2.68
N LYS A 65 0.17 -1.48 -2.80
CA LYS A 65 1.04 -2.04 -3.83
C LYS A 65 1.85 -3.19 -3.26
N GLY A 66 1.56 -4.39 -3.76
CA GLY A 66 2.21 -5.64 -3.39
C GLY A 66 3.39 -5.99 -4.30
N LYS A 67 3.71 -7.28 -4.35
CA LYS A 67 4.75 -7.82 -5.24
C LYS A 67 4.15 -8.17 -6.60
N ARG A 68 5.02 -8.39 -7.60
CA ARG A 68 4.64 -8.81 -8.96
C ARG A 68 3.56 -7.91 -9.62
N ARG A 69 3.59 -6.60 -9.34
CA ARG A 69 2.61 -5.61 -9.84
C ARG A 69 1.15 -5.98 -9.50
N LYS A 70 0.94 -6.64 -8.37
CA LYS A 70 -0.39 -6.89 -7.82
C LYS A 70 -0.73 -5.79 -6.82
N ASP A 71 -1.83 -5.10 -7.10
CA ASP A 71 -2.32 -4.01 -6.30
C ASP A 71 -3.71 -4.38 -5.76
N LYS A 72 -4.07 -3.87 -4.58
CA LYS A 72 -5.38 -4.10 -3.97
C LYS A 72 -5.85 -2.84 -3.25
N ILE A 73 -7.15 -2.63 -3.30
CA ILE A 73 -7.83 -1.58 -2.55
C ILE A 73 -8.34 -2.16 -1.22
N CYS A 74 -8.10 -1.45 -0.12
CA CYS A 74 -8.57 -1.80 1.22
C CYS A 74 -9.02 -0.55 1.99
N ILE A 75 -9.88 -0.74 2.99
CA ILE A 75 -10.33 0.30 3.92
C ILE A 75 -9.47 0.22 5.18
N ALA A 76 -9.00 1.37 5.66
CA ALA A 76 -8.12 1.43 6.81
C ALA A 76 -8.85 1.73 8.12
N TRP A 77 -8.49 0.98 9.16
CA TRP A 77 -8.96 1.15 10.53
C TRP A 77 -7.81 1.48 11.47
N ALA A 78 -8.07 2.36 12.43
CA ALA A 78 -7.14 2.71 13.48
C ALA A 78 -7.15 1.65 14.59
N ASP A 79 -5.97 1.19 14.99
CA ASP A 79 -5.78 0.23 16.08
C ASP A 79 -4.47 0.53 16.83
N GLU A 80 -4.58 0.85 18.12
CA GLU A 80 -3.45 1.19 19.00
C GLU A 80 -2.60 -0.03 19.36
N THR A 81 -3.12 -1.25 19.19
CA THR A 81 -2.38 -2.48 19.51
C THR A 81 -1.35 -2.85 18.44
N CYS A 82 -1.38 -2.18 17.29
CA CYS A 82 -0.46 -2.38 16.17
C CYS A 82 0.80 -1.52 16.33
N GLU A 83 1.96 -2.01 15.87
CA GLU A 83 3.14 -1.14 15.79
C GLU A 83 3.04 -0.13 14.64
N VAL A 84 3.67 1.03 14.79
CA VAL A 84 3.65 2.13 13.82
C VAL A 84 4.11 1.74 12.41
N HIS A 85 5.00 0.74 12.31
CA HIS A 85 5.58 0.27 11.05
C HIS A 85 4.97 -1.04 10.54
N LYS A 86 3.99 -1.60 11.26
CA LYS A 86 3.32 -2.84 10.88
C LYS A 86 1.94 -2.54 10.33
N ILE A 87 1.48 -3.42 9.45
CA ILE A 87 0.13 -3.41 8.89
C ILE A 87 -0.46 -4.80 9.02
N ARG A 88 -1.61 -4.90 9.66
CA ARG A 88 -2.31 -6.17 9.81
C ARG A 88 -3.26 -6.38 8.64
N MET A 89 -3.19 -7.56 8.04
CA MET A 89 -4.08 -7.95 6.95
C MET A 89 -4.37 -9.46 6.92
N ASN A 90 -5.56 -9.82 6.45
CA ASN A 90 -5.95 -11.23 6.32
C ASN A 90 -5.14 -11.98 5.23
N ARG A 91 -5.09 -13.31 5.33
CA ARG A 91 -4.57 -14.27 4.34
C ARG A 91 -5.06 -14.00 2.92
N VAL A 92 -6.33 -13.66 2.72
CA VAL A 92 -6.87 -13.38 1.37
C VAL A 92 -6.18 -12.15 0.74
N ILE A 93 -6.02 -11.09 1.52
CA ILE A 93 -5.31 -9.86 1.11
C ILE A 93 -3.85 -10.19 0.75
N ARG A 94 -3.17 -10.98 1.58
CA ARG A 94 -1.78 -11.43 1.34
C ARG A 94 -1.65 -12.26 0.06
N SER A 95 -2.57 -13.19 -0.18
CA SER A 95 -2.60 -14.04 -1.37
C SER A 95 -2.80 -13.22 -2.66
N ASN A 96 -3.69 -12.24 -2.61
CA ASN A 96 -3.97 -11.34 -3.74
C ASN A 96 -2.75 -10.46 -4.08
N LEU A 97 -2.05 -9.94 -3.07
CA LEU A 97 -0.85 -9.12 -3.23
C LEU A 97 0.45 -9.93 -3.47
N LYS A 98 0.39 -11.26 -3.36
CA LYS A 98 1.54 -12.19 -3.42
C LYS A 98 2.64 -11.85 -2.41
N VAL A 99 2.26 -11.56 -1.17
CA VAL A 99 3.17 -11.22 -0.06
C VAL A 99 3.07 -12.24 1.07
N ARG A 100 4.14 -12.35 1.88
CA ARG A 100 4.20 -13.19 3.10
C ARG A 100 4.29 -12.30 4.34
N LEU A 101 4.18 -12.90 5.53
CA LEU A 101 4.46 -12.20 6.80
C LEU A 101 5.90 -11.68 6.79
N GLY A 102 6.12 -10.48 7.33
CA GLY A 102 7.43 -9.84 7.35
C GLY A 102 7.84 -9.17 6.04
N ASP A 103 7.05 -9.33 4.95
CA ASP A 103 7.32 -8.60 3.71
C ASP A 103 7.00 -7.12 3.86
N MET A 104 7.69 -6.31 3.06
CA MET A 104 7.50 -4.87 3.01
C MET A 104 6.55 -4.49 1.85
N ILE A 105 5.51 -3.73 2.15
CA ILE A 105 4.53 -3.22 1.18
C ILE A 105 4.45 -1.71 1.19
N SER A 106 4.01 -1.12 0.09
CA SER A 106 3.81 0.32 -0.04
C SER A 106 2.32 0.63 -0.02
N VAL A 107 1.94 1.67 0.73
CA VAL A 107 0.54 2.11 0.85
C VAL A 107 0.41 3.53 0.32
N HIS A 108 -0.68 3.79 -0.40
CA HIS A 108 -1.03 5.09 -0.95
C HIS A 108 -2.50 5.39 -0.67
N GLY A 109 -2.82 6.62 -0.27
CA GLY A 109 -4.20 7.10 -0.26
C GLY A 109 -4.76 7.12 -1.68
N PHE A 110 -5.95 6.55 -1.87
CA PHE A 110 -6.59 6.50 -3.18
C PHE A 110 -8.11 6.60 -3.03
N GLU A 111 -8.67 7.63 -3.62
CA GLU A 111 -10.11 7.82 -3.67
C GLU A 111 -10.72 6.97 -4.79
N VAL A 112 -11.75 6.19 -4.46
CA VAL A 112 -12.37 5.24 -5.38
C VAL A 112 -13.72 5.77 -5.84
N GLY A 113 -13.91 5.88 -7.16
CA GLY A 113 -15.22 6.18 -7.74
C GLY A 113 -16.17 4.98 -7.72
N HIS A 114 -17.48 5.26 -7.79
CA HIS A 114 -18.49 4.21 -7.81
C HIS A 114 -18.47 3.40 -9.12
N GLY A 115 -18.37 2.08 -9.00
CA GLY A 115 -18.52 1.15 -10.13
C GLY A 115 -19.97 1.02 -10.56
N LYS A 116 -20.22 0.91 -11.86
CA LYS A 116 -21.58 0.73 -12.41
C LYS A 116 -22.03 -0.73 -12.40
N THR A 117 -21.14 -1.64 -12.80
CA THR A 117 -21.43 -3.08 -12.90
C THR A 117 -20.15 -3.85 -12.59
N VAL A 118 -20.27 -4.94 -11.83
CA VAL A 118 -19.17 -5.84 -11.50
C VAL A 118 -19.52 -7.24 -12.03
N HIS A 119 -18.61 -7.85 -12.76
CA HIS A 119 -18.72 -9.24 -13.20
C HIS A 119 -17.79 -10.10 -12.35
N VAL A 120 -18.37 -11.04 -11.60
CA VAL A 120 -17.65 -12.00 -10.76
C VAL A 120 -17.96 -13.39 -11.29
N LEU A 121 -16.92 -14.21 -11.49
CA LEU A 121 -17.06 -15.62 -11.87
C LEU A 121 -16.54 -16.48 -10.73
N PRO A 122 -17.25 -17.57 -10.36
CA PRO A 122 -16.73 -18.55 -9.43
C PRO A 122 -15.52 -19.29 -10.03
N LEU A 123 -14.68 -19.84 -9.16
CA LEU A 123 -13.54 -20.66 -9.58
C LEU A 123 -14.02 -22.08 -9.88
N ASP A 124 -13.52 -22.68 -10.95
CA ASP A 124 -13.91 -24.03 -11.39
C ASP A 124 -13.77 -25.08 -10.29
N ASP A 125 -12.67 -25.01 -9.50
CA ASP A 125 -12.39 -25.91 -8.37
C ASP A 125 -13.41 -25.82 -7.22
N THR A 126 -14.28 -24.80 -7.20
CA THR A 126 -15.33 -24.62 -6.18
C THR A 126 -16.73 -24.97 -6.69
N LEU A 127 -16.86 -25.45 -7.93
CA LEU A 127 -18.16 -25.73 -8.56
C LEU A 127 -18.62 -27.18 -8.46
N GLU A 128 -17.78 -28.10 -7.98
CA GLU A 128 -18.15 -29.50 -7.80
C GLU A 128 -19.25 -29.65 -6.75
N GLY A 129 -20.48 -29.88 -7.21
CA GLY A 129 -21.66 -30.16 -6.36
C GLY A 129 -22.68 -29.03 -6.23
N ILE A 130 -22.47 -27.87 -6.86
CA ILE A 130 -23.41 -26.73 -6.78
C ILE A 130 -24.10 -26.54 -8.14
N THR A 131 -25.29 -27.13 -8.27
CA THR A 131 -26.16 -27.02 -9.47
C THR A 131 -27.04 -25.76 -9.47
N ALA A 132 -26.92 -24.87 -8.47
CA ALA A 132 -27.75 -23.68 -8.34
C ALA A 132 -26.99 -22.40 -8.71
N ILE A 133 -27.73 -21.43 -9.27
CA ILE A 133 -27.22 -20.14 -9.77
C ILE A 133 -26.49 -19.38 -8.65
N PHE A 134 -25.16 -19.37 -8.72
CA PHE A 134 -24.27 -18.76 -7.72
C PHE A 134 -24.46 -17.22 -7.56
N LEU A 135 -25.14 -16.57 -8.51
CA LEU A 135 -25.26 -15.12 -8.62
C LEU A 135 -26.70 -14.58 -8.52
N LYS A 136 -27.70 -15.39 -8.15
CA LYS A 136 -29.11 -14.93 -8.11
C LYS A 136 -29.51 -14.30 -6.77
N LEU A 137 -28.62 -13.51 -6.16
CA LEU A 137 -28.90 -12.80 -4.91
C LEU A 137 -28.12 -11.48 -4.85
N ILE A 138 -28.39 -10.60 -5.81
CA ILE A 138 -28.21 -9.13 -5.72
C ILE A 138 -29.46 -8.50 -6.33
#